data_AF-A0A916LXS7-F1
#
_entry.id   AF-A0A916LXS7-F1
#
_cell.length_a   1.000
_cell.length_b   1.000
_cell.length_c   1.000
_cell.angle_alpha   90.00
_cell.angle_beta   90.00
_cell.angle_gamma   90.00
#
_symmetry.space_group_name_H-M   'P 1'
#
loop_
_entity.id
_entity.type
_entity.pdbx_description
1 polymer ?
#
loop_
_entity_poly.entity_id
_entity_poly.type
_entity_poly.pdbx_seq_one_letter_code
_entity_poly.pdbx_strand_id
1 'polypeptide(L)' 'DKHGLSLIGVFHSHPDCPNVPSEYDREWAQPFFSYIITRVDKGNAVNSRSWRLVEDRSSYEEEEIKIM' A
#
# COMPACT_ATOMS: atom_id res chain seq x y z
N ASP A 1 11.98 -8.06 -16.71
CA ASP A 1 11.15 -7.86 -17.92
C ASP A 1 12.02 -7.28 -19.04
N LYS A 2 11.43 -6.81 -20.15
CA LYS A 2 12.10 -6.13 -21.28
C LYS A 2 12.85 -4.83 -20.92
N HIS A 3 12.68 -4.32 -19.70
CA HIS A 3 13.36 -3.13 -19.17
C HIS A 3 14.29 -3.43 -17.99
N GLY A 4 14.48 -4.70 -17.63
CA GLY A 4 15.26 -5.09 -16.45
C GLY A 4 14.64 -4.66 -15.12
N LEU A 5 13.34 -4.36 -15.10
CA LEU A 5 12.61 -3.96 -13.91
C LEU A 5 11.86 -5.15 -13.27
N SER A 6 11.52 -4.96 -12.00
CA SER A 6 10.75 -5.88 -11.17
C SER A 6 9.55 -5.14 -10.56
N LEU A 7 8.41 -5.84 -10.48
CA LEU A 7 7.28 -5.35 -9.71
C LEU A 7 7.55 -5.57 -8.22
N ILE A 8 7.59 -4.49 -7.45
CA ILE A 8 7.93 -4.52 -6.01
C ILE A 8 6.78 -4.08 -5.10
N GLY A 9 5.67 -3.61 -5.67
CA GLY A 9 4.59 -3.03 -4.90
C GLY A 9 3.39 -2.59 -5.73
N VAL A 10 2.35 -2.16 -5.02
CA VAL A 10 1.09 -1.64 -5.57
C VAL A 10 0.76 -0.32 -4.89
N PHE A 11 0.15 0.59 -5.65
CA PHE A 11 -0.36 1.86 -5.14
C PHE A 11 -1.85 1.96 -5.39
N HIS A 12 -2.61 2.44 -4.40
CA HIS A 12 -4.00 2.84 -4.57
C HIS A 12 -4.41 3.96 -3.60
N SER A 13 -5.61 4.51 -3.82
CA SER A 13 -6.15 5.59 -3.00
C SER A 13 -7.43 5.18 -2.28
N HIS A 14 -7.63 5.77 -1.11
CA HIS A 14 -8.77 5.61 -0.22
C HIS A 14 -9.52 6.96 -0.14
N PRO A 15 -10.67 7.12 -0.82
CA PRO A 15 -11.46 8.34 -0.76
C PRO A 15 -12.21 8.48 0.57
N ASP A 16 -12.02 9.61 1.25
CA ASP A 16 -12.69 10.00 2.49
C ASP A 16 -12.57 8.97 3.64
N CYS A 17 -11.55 8.11 3.60
CA CYS A 17 -11.26 7.10 4.63
C CYS A 17 -9.74 7.01 4.94
N PRO A 18 -9.35 6.45 6.11
CA PRO A 18 -7.94 6.31 6.46
C PRO A 18 -7.15 5.49 5.44
N ASN A 19 -5.88 5.84 5.26
CA ASN A 19 -4.91 5.13 4.44
C ASN A 19 -4.31 3.90 5.16
N VAL A 20 -5.19 3.06 5.71
CA VAL A 20 -4.89 1.77 6.35
C VAL A 20 -5.53 0.68 5.49
N PRO A 21 -4.86 -0.47 5.25
CA PRO A 21 -5.44 -1.57 4.49
C PRO A 21 -6.72 -2.09 5.15
N SER A 22 -7.74 -2.32 4.34
CA SER A 22 -8.95 -3.05 4.72
C SER A 22 -8.73 -4.56 4.70
N GLU A 23 -9.73 -5.31 5.17
CA GLU A 23 -9.70 -6.77 5.02
C GLU A 23 -9.72 -7.20 3.55
N TYR A 24 -10.45 -6.49 2.70
CA TYR A 24 -10.46 -6.76 1.26
C TYR A 24 -9.06 -6.56 0.65
N ASP A 25 -8.33 -5.52 1.06
CA ASP A 25 -6.93 -5.35 0.63
C ASP A 25 -6.07 -6.55 1.05
N ARG A 26 -6.25 -7.05 2.28
CA ARG A 26 -5.54 -8.22 2.82
C ARG A 26 -5.81 -9.51 2.05
N GLU A 27 -7.07 -9.74 1.68
CA GLU A 27 -7.48 -10.93 0.93
C GLU A 27 -6.83 -10.98 -0.46
N TRP A 28 -6.71 -9.81 -1.12
CA TRP A 28 -6.22 -9.71 -2.49
C TRP A 28 -4.73 -9.41 -2.62
N ALA A 29 -4.07 -9.02 -1.52
CA ALA A 29 -2.65 -8.76 -1.50
C ALA A 29 -1.81 -9.99 -1.84
N GLN A 30 -0.80 -9.78 -2.68
CA GLN A 30 0.31 -10.68 -2.93
C GLN A 30 1.41 -10.53 -1.86
N PRO A 31 2.07 -11.63 -1.47
CA PRO A 31 3.23 -11.60 -0.57
C PRO A 31 4.38 -10.74 -1.10
N PHE A 32 5.21 -10.22 -0.20
CA PHE A 32 6.47 -9.49 -0.46
C PHE A 32 6.35 -8.12 -1.15
N PHE A 33 5.14 -7.67 -1.49
CA PHE A 33 4.91 -6.35 -2.05
C PHE A 33 4.73 -5.29 -0.97
N SER A 34 5.21 -4.08 -1.26
CA SER A 34 4.83 -2.88 -0.53
C SER A 34 3.53 -2.30 -1.10
N TYR A 35 2.58 -1.96 -0.23
CA TYR A 35 1.28 -1.38 -0.56
C TYR A 35 1.24 0.08 -0.10
N ILE A 36 1.35 1.00 -1.05
CA ILE A 36 1.25 2.43 -0.76
C ILE A 36 -0.21 2.85 -0.88
N ILE A 37 -0.80 3.28 0.22
CA ILE A 37 -2.18 3.75 0.27
C ILE A 37 -2.18 5.25 0.51
N THR A 38 -2.86 5.99 -0.36
CA THR A 38 -3.03 7.45 -0.21
C THR A 38 -4.45 7.79 0.19
N ARG A 39 -4.60 8.55 1.27
CA ARG A 39 -5.89 9.13 1.63
C ARG A 39 -6.18 10.29 0.70
N VAL A 40 -7.39 10.31 0.14
CA VAL A 40 -7.87 11.38 -0.73
C VAL A 40 -9.14 11.96 -0.15
N ASP A 41 -9.12 13.24 0.24
CA ASP A 41 -10.30 13.91 0.77
C ASP A 41 -10.78 14.94 -0.24
N LYS A 42 -12.06 14.87 -0.64
CA LYS A 42 -12.67 15.79 -1.61
C LYS A 42 -11.82 15.97 -2.90
N GLY A 43 -11.23 14.88 -3.38
CA GLY A 43 -10.39 14.87 -4.59
C GLY A 43 -8.95 15.37 -4.40
N ASN A 44 -8.51 15.67 -3.17
CA ASN A 44 -7.13 16.09 -2.89
C ASN A 44 -6.38 15.00 -2.12
N ALA A 45 -5.18 14.66 -2.58
CA ALA A 45 -4.30 13.75 -1.85
C ALA A 45 -3.83 14.40 -0.54
N VAL A 46 -4.06 13.72 0.58
CA VAL A 46 -3.75 14.23 1.93
C VAL A 46 -2.41 13.70 2.40
N ASN A 47 -2.25 12.38 2.46
CA ASN A 47 -1.01 11.72 2.84
C ASN A 47 -0.98 10.26 2.36
N SER A 48 0.24 9.72 2.29
CA SER A 48 0.50 8.33 1.92
C SER A 48 1.13 7.57 3.09
N ARG A 49 0.79 6.29 3.21
CA ARG A 49 1.42 5.32 4.11
C ARG A 49 1.78 4.07 3.31
N SER A 50 2.86 3.40 3.67
CA SER A 50 3.27 2.14 3.05
C SER A 50 3.02 0.99 4.02
N TRP A 51 2.59 -0.15 3.49
CA TRP A 51 2.22 -1.31 4.27
C TRP A 51 2.77 -2.57 3.64
N ARG A 52 3.23 -3.51 4.47
CA ARG A 52 3.68 -4.82 4.03
C ARG A 52 2.86 -5.90 4.70
N LEU A 53 2.32 -6.81 3.90
CA LEU A 53 1.60 -7.97 4.40
C LEU A 53 2.60 -8.89 5.11
N VAL A 54 2.32 -9.28 6.36
CA VAL A 54 3.14 -10.28 7.05
C VAL A 54 2.98 -11.65 6.37
N GLU A 55 3.96 -12.53 6.53
CA GLU A 55 4.06 -13.78 5.76
C GLU A 55 2.86 -14.73 5.97
N ASP A 56 2.33 -14.78 7.21
CA ASP A 56 1.14 -15.56 7.55
C ASP A 56 -0.19 -14.88 7.13
N ARG A 57 -0.11 -13.70 6.51
CA ARG A 57 -1.23 -12.87 6.04
C ARG A 57 -2.21 -12.46 7.13
N SER A 58 -1.84 -12.56 8.41
CA SER A 58 -2.71 -12.21 9.54
C SER A 58 -2.95 -10.70 9.64
N SER A 59 -1.99 -9.89 9.19
CA SER A 59 -1.98 -8.44 9.41
C SER A 59 -1.04 -7.72 8.42
N TYR A 60 -0.92 -6.41 8.60
CA TYR A 60 0.06 -5.58 7.91
C TYR A 60 0.98 -4.90 8.92
N GLU A 61 2.24 -4.72 8.51
CA GLU A 61 3.20 -3.86 9.16
C GLU A 61 3.36 -2.57 8.36
N GLU A 62 3.45 -1.42 9.03
CA GLU A 62 3.70 -0.15 8.36
C GLU A 62 5.18 -0.02 7.99
N GLU A 63 5.46 0.41 6.77
CA GLU A 63 6.79 0.72 6.27
C GLU A 63 6.99 2.24 6.18
N GLU A 64 8.15 2.71 6.65
CA GLU A 64 8.51 4.12 6.60
C GLU A 64 8.82 4.57 5.16
N ILE A 65 8.18 5.65 4.70
CA ILE A 65 8.48 6.26 3.40
C ILE A 65 9.52 7.38 3.60
N LYS A 66 10.67 7.26 2.94
CA LYS A 66 11.72 8.29 2.94
C LYS A 66 11.92 8.85 1.54
N ILE A 67 11.92 10.18 1.44
CA ILE A 67 12.32 10.91 0.23
C ILE A 67 13.68 11.53 0.55
N MET A 68 14.68 11.23 -0.29
CA MET A 68 16.04 11.76 -0.18
C MET A 68 16.23 12.99 -1.08
#